data_AF-A0A5C8LN11-F1
#
_entry.id   AF-A0A5C8LN11-F1
#
_cell.length_a   1.000
_cell.length_b   1.000
_cell.length_c   1.000
_cell.angle_alpha   90.00
_cell.angle_beta   90.00
_cell.angle_gamma   90.00
#
_symmetry.space_group_name_H-M   'P 1'
#
loop_
_entity.id
_entity.type
_entity.pdbx_description
1 polymer ?
#
loop_
_entity_poly.entity_id
_entity_poly.type
_entity_poly.pdbx_seq_one_letter_code
_entity_poly.pdbx_strand_id
1 'polypeptide(L)'
;MAKAETIQLDLLTNDSLKSPEGVTLVPLRKVAEGLGYEVKWITSEFAAELNKGAEWTNVIVGKNAYFYGKLAPITLEAAPVIQNESLYVPLTFVSDILHADVRNGDSGDIHIEKLK
;
A
#
# COMPACT_ATOMS: atom_id res chain seq x y z
N MET A 1 16.33 -28.07 3.13
CA MET A 1 15.85 -26.77 3.66
C MET A 1 14.60 -26.41 2.87
N ALA A 2 13.47 -26.13 3.53
CA ALA A 2 12.25 -25.72 2.82
C ALA A 2 12.39 -24.25 2.37
N LYS A 3 11.92 -23.94 1.14
CA LYS A 3 11.83 -22.55 0.66
C LYS A 3 10.76 -21.83 1.48
N ALA A 4 11.03 -20.60 1.94
CA ALA A 4 10.01 -19.78 2.57
C ALA A 4 8.88 -19.49 1.58
N GLU A 5 7.62 -19.57 2.00
CA GLU A 5 6.49 -19.25 1.15
C GLU A 5 6.34 -17.73 1.02
N THR A 6 6.25 -17.24 -0.23
CA THR A 6 6.03 -15.82 -0.55
C THR A 6 4.72 -15.62 -1.31
N ILE A 7 4.15 -14.43 -1.16
CA ILE A 7 3.08 -13.89 -2.00
C ILE A 7 3.75 -12.94 -2.98
N GLN A 8 3.41 -13.06 -4.26
CA GLN A 8 3.90 -12.18 -5.33
C GLN A 8 2.72 -11.47 -5.98
N LEU A 9 2.85 -10.17 -6.21
CA LEU A 9 1.87 -9.31 -6.86
C LEU A 9 2.58 -8.39 -7.84
N ASP A 10 2.12 -8.40 -9.09
CA ASP A 10 2.59 -7.49 -10.12
C ASP A 10 1.53 -6.39 -10.34
N LEU A 11 1.96 -5.14 -10.23
CA LEU A 11 1.18 -4.00 -10.72
C LEU A 11 1.67 -3.64 -12.11
N LEU A 12 0.72 -3.52 -13.03
CA LEU A 12 1.01 -3.01 -14.37
C LEU A 12 1.21 -1.50 -14.31
N THR A 13 1.94 -0.93 -15.27
CA THR A 13 2.18 0.52 -15.34
C THR A 13 0.89 1.36 -15.20
N ASN A 14 -0.23 0.90 -15.78
CA ASN A 14 -1.53 1.58 -15.75
C ASN A 14 -2.26 1.51 -14.39
N ASP A 15 -1.81 0.66 -13.48
CA ASP A 15 -2.36 0.62 -12.12
C ASP A 15 -1.85 1.78 -11.27
N SER A 16 -0.66 2.31 -11.59
CA SER A 16 0.00 3.35 -10.82
C SER A 16 -0.23 4.75 -11.37
N LEU A 17 -0.11 5.76 -10.52
CA LEU A 17 -0.22 7.16 -10.89
C LEU A 17 1.03 7.93 -10.44
N LYS A 18 1.24 9.11 -11.04
CA LYS A 18 2.23 10.07 -10.57
C LYS A 18 1.52 11.26 -9.96
N SER A 19 1.89 11.62 -8.73
CA SER A 19 1.45 12.88 -8.13
C SER A 19 2.07 14.08 -8.87
N PRO A 20 1.54 15.30 -8.71
CA PRO A 20 2.16 16.52 -9.26
C PRO A 20 3.63 16.71 -8.82
N GLU A 21 3.99 16.17 -7.65
CA GLU A 21 5.34 16.21 -7.07
C GLU A 21 6.23 15.04 -7.53
N GLY A 22 5.74 14.18 -8.42
CA GLY A 22 6.51 13.06 -9.01
C GLY A 22 6.50 11.76 -8.20
N VAL A 23 5.72 11.68 -7.11
CA VAL A 23 5.61 10.49 -6.28
C VAL A 23 4.83 9.39 -7.01
N THR A 24 5.35 8.17 -7.03
CA THR A 24 4.59 6.99 -7.52
C THR A 24 3.51 6.65 -6.50
N LEU A 25 2.27 6.62 -6.96
CA LEU A 25 1.10 6.26 -6.18
C LEU A 25 0.53 4.93 -6.68
N VAL A 26 0.14 4.06 -5.75
CA VAL A 26 -0.43 2.73 -6.04
C VAL A 26 -1.81 2.55 -5.41
N PRO A 27 -2.70 1.76 -6.03
CA PRO A 27 -4.06 1.57 -5.55
C PRO A 27 -4.05 0.73 -4.27
N LEU A 28 -4.42 1.36 -3.16
CA LEU A 28 -4.31 0.78 -1.81
C LEU A 28 -5.00 -0.58 -1.71
N ARG A 29 -6.27 -0.65 -2.18
CA ARG A 29 -7.07 -1.87 -2.08
C ARG A 29 -6.47 -3.02 -2.87
N LYS A 30 -6.13 -2.80 -4.13
CA LYS A 30 -5.55 -3.83 -5.02
C LYS A 30 -4.25 -4.39 -4.43
N VAL A 31 -3.38 -3.51 -3.93
CA VAL A 31 -2.12 -3.94 -3.31
C VAL A 31 -2.37 -4.71 -2.01
N ALA A 32 -3.16 -4.15 -1.10
CA ALA A 32 -3.39 -4.75 0.20
C ALA A 32 -4.12 -6.09 0.10
N GLU A 33 -5.20 -6.19 -0.68
CA GLU A 33 -5.92 -7.45 -0.90
C GLU A 33 -5.04 -8.48 -1.60
N GLY A 34 -4.23 -8.06 -2.58
CA GLY A 34 -3.25 -8.93 -3.25
C GLY A 34 -2.17 -9.49 -2.31
N LEU A 35 -1.83 -8.76 -1.25
CA LEU A 35 -0.93 -9.21 -0.18
C LEU A 35 -1.64 -9.99 0.95
N GLY A 36 -2.95 -10.20 0.82
CA GLY A 36 -3.77 -10.97 1.76
C GLY A 36 -4.30 -10.19 2.95
N TYR A 37 -4.37 -8.85 2.87
CA TYR A 37 -5.07 -8.03 3.87
C TYR A 37 -6.56 -7.95 3.54
N GLU A 38 -7.39 -7.93 4.57
CA GLU A 38 -8.76 -7.44 4.47
C GLU A 38 -8.75 -5.91 4.50
N VAL A 39 -9.49 -5.28 3.59
CA VAL A 39 -9.58 -3.82 3.47
C VAL A 39 -11.01 -3.36 3.72
N LYS A 40 -11.22 -2.69 4.86
CA LYS A 40 -12.52 -2.14 5.26
C LYS A 40 -12.54 -0.63 5.10
N TRP A 41 -13.55 -0.12 4.41
CA TRP A 41 -13.78 1.32 4.30
C TRP A 41 -14.58 1.85 5.50
N ILE A 42 -14.12 2.94 6.10
CA ILE A 42 -14.74 3.61 7.25
C ILE A 42 -15.22 4.99 6.78
N THR A 43 -16.48 5.05 6.34
CA THR A 43 -17.05 6.26 5.71
C THR A 43 -17.01 7.49 6.61
N SER A 44 -17.27 7.33 7.92
CA SER A 44 -17.27 8.45 8.89
C SER A 44 -15.91 9.10 9.09
N GLU A 45 -14.82 8.36 8.82
CA GLU A 45 -13.45 8.82 9.00
C GLU A 45 -12.75 9.12 7.67
N PHE A 46 -13.41 8.81 6.56
CA PHE A 46 -12.83 8.87 5.21
C PHE A 46 -11.50 8.11 5.16
N ALA A 47 -11.54 6.87 5.66
CA ALA A 47 -10.35 6.07 5.91
C ALA A 47 -10.53 4.59 5.50
N ALA A 48 -9.41 3.94 5.18
CA ALA A 48 -9.35 2.51 4.93
C ALA A 48 -8.56 1.81 6.04
N GLU A 49 -9.20 0.87 6.71
CA GLU A 49 -8.59 -0.01 7.69
C GLU A 49 -8.13 -1.31 7.02
N LEU A 50 -6.87 -1.69 7.24
CA LEU A 50 -6.25 -2.88 6.68
C LEU A 50 -5.89 -3.85 7.81
N ASN A 51 -6.29 -5.11 7.65
CA ASN A 51 -6.06 -6.17 8.65
C ASN A 51 -5.45 -7.43 8.00
N LYS A 52 -4.38 -7.98 8.58
CA LYS A 52 -3.85 -9.31 8.23
C LYS A 52 -3.24 -9.98 9.46
N GLY A 53 -3.95 -10.94 10.05
CA GLY A 53 -3.49 -11.61 11.28
C GLY A 53 -3.31 -10.59 12.41
N ALA A 54 -2.07 -10.38 12.86
CA ALA A 54 -1.72 -9.39 13.88
C ALA A 54 -1.33 -8.00 13.30
N GLU A 55 -1.18 -7.88 11.99
CA GLU A 55 -0.85 -6.63 11.32
C GLU A 55 -2.12 -5.78 11.12
N TRP A 56 -2.05 -4.52 11.56
CA TRP A 56 -3.12 -3.54 11.43
C TRP A 56 -2.54 -2.18 11.02
N THR A 57 -3.23 -1.50 10.10
CA THR A 57 -2.97 -0.10 9.77
C THR A 57 -4.27 0.60 9.33
N ASN A 58 -4.29 1.93 9.48
CA ASN A 58 -5.39 2.78 9.03
C ASN A 58 -4.84 3.89 8.12
N VAL A 59 -5.47 4.08 6.97
CA VAL A 59 -5.07 5.05 5.96
C VAL A 59 -6.18 6.08 5.80
N ILE A 60 -5.93 7.31 6.25
CA ILE A 60 -6.90 8.40 6.21
C ILE A 60 -6.62 9.29 5.00
N VAL A 61 -7.63 9.52 4.17
CA VAL A 61 -7.49 10.35 2.96
C VAL A 61 -7.03 11.76 3.33
N GLY A 62 -6.06 12.29 2.59
CA GLY A 62 -5.51 13.63 2.77
C GLY A 62 -4.60 13.80 3.99
N LYS A 63 -4.41 12.76 4.82
CA LYS A 63 -3.54 12.81 6.00
C LYS A 63 -2.26 12.03 5.75
N ASN A 64 -1.13 12.73 5.65
CA ASN A 64 0.20 12.12 5.57
C ASN A 64 0.65 11.63 6.96
N ALA A 65 0.01 10.58 7.47
CA ALA A 65 0.34 9.94 8.73
C ALA A 65 -0.07 8.48 8.65
N TYR A 66 0.92 7.60 8.54
CA TYR A 66 0.71 6.16 8.33
C TYR A 66 1.13 5.37 9.56
N PHE A 67 0.38 4.32 9.89
CA PHE A 67 0.53 3.59 11.13
C PHE A 67 1.02 2.16 10.86
N TYR A 68 1.88 1.63 11.72
CA TYR A 68 2.17 0.20 11.78
C TYR A 68 1.92 -0.28 13.22
N GLY A 69 0.82 -1.01 13.41
CA GLY A 69 0.38 -1.42 14.74
C GLY A 69 0.21 -0.23 15.71
N LYS A 70 0.89 -0.28 16.85
CA LYS A 70 0.81 0.74 17.92
C LYS A 70 1.93 1.78 17.91
N LEU A 71 2.74 1.83 16.84
CA LEU A 71 3.84 2.77 16.73
C LEU A 71 3.33 4.20 16.45
N ALA A 72 4.20 5.18 16.71
CA ALA A 72 3.95 6.56 16.29
C ALA A 72 3.80 6.62 14.75
N PRO A 73 2.91 7.45 14.22
CA PRO A 73 2.71 7.54 12.79
C PRO A 73 3.96 8.07 12.09
N ILE A 74 4.22 7.54 10.90
CA ILE A 74 5.33 7.94 10.03
C ILE A 74 4.75 8.77 8.89
N THR A 75 5.45 9.83 8.51
CA THR A 75 5.16 10.61 7.29
C THR A 75 5.92 9.99 6.12
N LEU A 76 5.24 9.85 4.97
CA LEU A 76 5.86 9.44 3.71
C LEU A 76 5.93 10.65 2.76
N GLU A 77 6.26 10.41 1.49
CA GLU A 77 6.44 11.46 0.48
C GLU A 77 5.13 12.14 0.07
N ALA A 78 3.98 11.48 0.23
CA ALA A 78 2.67 12.06 -0.06
C ALA A 78 1.57 11.54 0.87
N ALA A 79 0.50 12.32 1.01
CA ALA A 79 -0.74 11.88 1.65
C ALA A 79 -1.52 10.92 0.73
N PRO A 80 -2.42 10.09 1.28
CA PRO A 80 -3.32 9.28 0.47
C PRO A 80 -4.31 10.18 -0.29
N VAL A 81 -4.58 9.84 -1.54
CA VAL A 81 -5.51 10.61 -2.40
C VAL A 81 -6.53 9.69 -3.03
N ILE A 82 -7.76 10.18 -3.20
CA ILE A 82 -8.75 9.50 -4.03
C ILE A 82 -8.64 10.03 -5.45
N GLN A 83 -8.43 9.13 -6.40
CA GLN A 83 -8.43 9.43 -7.83
C GLN A 83 -9.15 8.30 -8.57
N ASN A 84 -10.00 8.63 -9.54
CA ASN A 84 -10.79 7.64 -10.28
C ASN A 84 -11.51 6.63 -9.36
N GLU A 85 -12.16 7.16 -8.31
CA GLU A 85 -12.91 6.39 -7.29
C GLU A 85 -12.07 5.39 -6.46
N SER A 86 -10.75 5.40 -6.61
CA SER A 86 -9.83 4.53 -5.88
C SER A 86 -8.96 5.34 -4.93
N LEU A 87 -8.69 4.78 -3.75
CA LEU A 87 -7.72 5.34 -2.82
C LEU A 87 -6.31 4.90 -3.20
N TYR A 88 -5.44 5.87 -3.39
CA TYR A 88 -4.04 5.71 -3.73
C TYR A 88 -3.13 6.13 -2.57
N VAL A 89 -2.03 5.42 -2.41
CA VAL A 89 -0.97 5.70 -1.41
C VAL A 89 0.40 5.75 -2.08
N PRO A 90 1.40 6.43 -1.48
CA PRO A 90 2.79 6.36 -1.94
C PRO A 90 3.26 4.91 -2.07
N LEU A 91 4.08 4.62 -3.09
CA LEU A 91 4.66 3.28 -3.25
C LEU A 91 5.45 2.84 -2.00
N THR A 92 6.09 3.77 -1.30
CA THR A 92 6.79 3.54 -0.02
C THR A 92 5.89 3.05 1.10
N PHE A 93 4.57 3.26 1.03
CA PHE A 93 3.63 2.63 1.96
C PHE A 93 3.74 1.10 1.92
N VAL A 94 3.96 0.54 0.73
CA VAL A 94 4.06 -0.90 0.52
C VAL A 94 5.30 -1.47 1.20
N SER A 95 6.43 -0.79 1.13
CA SER A 95 7.66 -1.20 1.80
C SER A 95 7.67 -0.92 3.30
N ASP A 96 7.29 0.29 3.70
CA ASP A 96 7.57 0.79 5.04
C ASP A 96 6.43 0.50 6.03
N ILE A 97 5.22 0.30 5.54
CA ILE A 97 4.03 0.02 6.36
C ILE A 97 3.56 -1.43 6.18
N LEU A 98 3.49 -1.91 4.93
CA LEU A 98 3.11 -3.31 4.67
C LEU A 98 4.30 -4.28 4.70
N HIS A 99 5.53 -3.80 4.89
CA HIS A 99 6.74 -4.64 4.97
C HIS A 99 6.86 -5.64 3.81
N ALA A 100 6.54 -5.19 2.59
CA ALA A 100 6.70 -5.96 1.37
C ALA A 100 7.90 -5.44 0.56
N ASP A 101 8.63 -6.35 -0.05
CA ASP A 101 9.71 -6.02 -0.97
C ASP A 101 9.11 -5.45 -2.26
N VAL A 102 9.62 -4.30 -2.69
CA VAL A 102 9.21 -3.64 -3.94
C VAL A 102 10.39 -3.59 -4.89
N ARG A 103 10.20 -4.07 -6.12
CA ARG A 103 11.19 -4.03 -7.20
C ARG A 103 10.56 -3.47 -8.47
N ASN A 104 11.28 -2.60 -9.18
CA ASN A 104 10.85 -2.16 -10.50
C ASN A 104 11.16 -3.26 -11.52
N GLY A 105 10.21 -3.58 -12.37
CA GLY A 105 10.39 -4.45 -13.53
C GLY A 105 10.92 -3.69 -14.75
N ASP A 106 11.37 -4.45 -15.76
CA ASP A 106 12.02 -3.90 -16.96
C ASP A 106 11.09 -3.01 -17.83
N SER A 107 9.76 -3.16 -17.71
CA SER A 107 8.75 -2.45 -18.51
C SER A 107 8.00 -1.34 -17.75
N GLY A 108 8.48 -0.96 -16.55
CA GLY A 108 7.79 0.00 -15.68
C GLY A 108 6.74 -0.63 -14.76
N ASP A 109 6.59 -1.96 -14.83
CA ASP A 109 5.80 -2.73 -13.88
C ASP A 109 6.43 -2.69 -12.48
N ILE A 110 5.61 -2.88 -11.46
CA ILE A 110 6.05 -2.90 -10.06
C ILE A 110 5.82 -4.31 -9.52
N HIS A 111 6.90 -5.00 -9.19
CA HIS A 111 6.90 -6.31 -8.58
C HIS A 111 6.91 -6.17 -7.06
N ILE A 112 5.93 -6.77 -6.40
CA ILE A 112 5.77 -6.73 -4.94
C ILE A 112 5.83 -8.17 -4.42
N GLU A 113 6.67 -8.41 -3.41
CA GLU A 113 6.82 -9.71 -2.77
C GLU A 113 6.73 -9.57 -1.24
N LYS A 114 5.94 -10.42 -0.59
CA LYS A 114 5.87 -10.46 0.89
C LYS A 114 5.94 -11.90 1.37
N LEU A 115 6.71 -12.14 2.43
CA LEU A 115 6.70 -13.43 3.12
C LEU A 115 5.30 -13.69 3.71
N LYS A 116 4.83 -14.94 3.63
CA LYS A 116 3.54 -15.33 4.19
C LYS A 116 3.54 -15.29 5.73
#